data_AF-A0AAW2V818-F1
#
_entry.id   AF-A0AAW2V818-F1
#
_cell.length_a   1.000
_cell.length_b   1.000
_cell.length_c   1.000
_cell.angle_alpha   90.00
_cell.angle_beta   90.00
_cell.angle_gamma   90.00
#
_symmetry.space_group_name_H-M   'P 1'
#
loop_
_entity.id
_entity.type
_entity.pdbx_description
1 polymer ?
#
loop_
_entity_poly.entity_id
_entity_poly.type
_entity_poly.pdbx_seq_one_letter_code
_entity_poly.pdbx_strand_id
1 'polypeptide(L)'
;MGDYIPPEELEKFLSTCNDAAARKAAKEYVDKAKIQADNIGHRLLSKMGWKEGEGLGSSKSGIVAPIMAGDVKKDNLGVGAQAPGEVTPDDDIYEQYKKRMMLGYRYRPNPLNNPRKAYY
;
A
#
# COMPACT_ATOMS: atom_id res chain seq x y z
N MET A 1 -12.17 9.44 23.91
CA MET A 1 -12.07 8.00 23.58
C MET A 1 -10.69 7.79 22.99
N GLY A 2 -9.86 6.88 23.51
CA GLY A 2 -8.53 6.67 22.95
C GLY A 2 -8.61 6.16 21.51
N ASP A 3 -7.92 6.81 20.58
CA ASP A 3 -7.71 6.27 19.25
C ASP A 3 -6.66 5.16 19.38
N TYR A 4 -7.11 3.90 19.29
CA TYR A 4 -6.26 2.72 19.42
C TYR A 4 -5.62 2.30 18.08
N ILE A 5 -5.91 3.03 17.00
CA ILE A 5 -5.38 2.71 15.66
C ILE A 5 -3.92 3.17 15.60
N PRO A 6 -2.95 2.28 15.28
CA PRO A 6 -1.57 2.67 15.05
C PRO A 6 -1.49 3.75 13.94
N PRO A 7 -0.61 4.77 14.07
CA PRO A 7 -0.52 5.86 13.11
C PRO A 7 -0.29 5.38 11.66
N GLU A 8 0.52 4.34 11.46
CA GLU A 8 0.80 3.76 10.14
C GLU A 8 -0.44 3.14 9.50
N GLU A 9 -1.27 2.46 10.29
CA GLU A 9 -2.52 1.84 9.82
C GLU A 9 -3.60 2.89 9.54
N LEU A 10 -3.60 3.98 10.31
CA LEU A 10 -4.46 5.13 10.06
C LEU A 10 -4.07 5.84 8.76
N GLU A 11 -2.77 6.05 8.53
CA GLU A 11 -2.28 6.67 7.29
C GLU A 11 -2.62 5.80 6.07
N LYS A 12 -2.43 4.48 6.17
CA LYS A 12 -2.85 3.55 5.12
C LYS A 12 -4.35 3.63 4.84
N PHE A 13 -5.17 3.63 5.89
CA PHE A 13 -6.63 3.77 5.78
C PHE A 13 -7.01 5.07 5.05
N LEU A 14 -6.41 6.20 5.44
CA LEU A 14 -6.66 7.50 4.83
C LEU A 14 -6.12 7.60 3.40
N SER A 15 -5.07 6.83 3.05
CA SER A 15 -4.51 6.81 1.70
C SER A 15 -5.42 6.13 0.67
N THR A 16 -6.27 5.21 1.14
CA THR A 16 -7.26 4.50 0.31
C THR A 16 -8.58 5.26 0.21
N CYS A 17 -8.93 6.06 1.24
CA CYS A 17 -9.86 7.17 1.05
C CYS A 17 -9.31 8.07 -0.05
N ASN A 18 -10.16 8.53 -0.97
CA ASN A 18 -9.77 9.23 -2.20
C ASN A 18 -9.15 10.63 -1.95
N ASP A 19 -8.03 10.68 -1.23
CA ASP A 19 -7.33 11.89 -0.81
C ASP A 19 -6.31 12.29 -1.89
N ALA A 20 -6.39 13.54 -2.33
CA ALA A 20 -5.44 14.12 -3.28
C ALA A 20 -4.00 14.07 -2.74
N ALA A 21 -3.82 14.12 -1.41
CA ALA A 21 -2.52 13.99 -0.77
C ALA A 21 -1.91 12.59 -0.96
N ALA A 22 -2.71 11.53 -0.89
CA ALA A 22 -2.27 10.15 -1.06
C ALA A 22 -1.77 9.87 -2.49
N ARG A 23 -2.47 10.42 -3.50
CA ARG A 23 -2.04 10.35 -4.90
C ARG A 23 -0.70 11.06 -5.14
N LYS A 24 -0.51 12.22 -4.50
CA LYS A 24 0.74 12.97 -4.58
C LYS A 24 1.89 12.20 -3.91
N ALA A 25 1.67 11.66 -2.72
CA ALA A 25 2.65 10.85 -2.00
C ALA A 25 3.06 9.59 -2.78
N ALA A 26 2.10 8.90 -3.41
CA ALA A 26 2.38 7.75 -4.26
C ALA A 26 3.28 8.11 -5.46
N LYS A 27 3.01 9.25 -6.12
CA LYS A 27 3.83 9.74 -7.23
C LYS A 27 5.27 10.08 -6.77
N GLU A 28 5.40 10.78 -5.65
CA GLU A 28 6.70 11.10 -5.07
C GLU A 28 7.48 9.85 -4.64
N TYR A 29 6.79 8.83 -4.12
CA TYR A 29 7.41 7.55 -3.79
C TYR A 29 7.93 6.85 -5.04
N VAL A 30 7.14 6.82 -6.12
CA VAL A 30 7.57 6.25 -7.41
C VAL A 30 8.80 6.97 -7.96
N ASP A 31 8.85 8.31 -7.87
CA ASP A 31 10.02 9.07 -8.31
C ASP A 31 11.27 8.80 -7.46
N LYS A 32 11.11 8.63 -6.15
CA LYS A 32 12.21 8.23 -5.24
C LYS A 32 12.66 6.79 -5.45
N ALA A 33 11.75 5.89 -5.81
CA ALA A 33 12.03 4.47 -6.03
C ALA A 33 12.74 4.19 -7.37
N LYS A 34 12.86 5.18 -8.26
CA LYS A 34 13.66 5.06 -9.49
C LYS A 34 15.12 4.77 -9.15
N ILE A 35 15.77 3.96 -10.00
CA ILE A 35 17.20 3.67 -9.85
C ILE A 35 17.98 4.95 -10.18
N GLN A 36 18.48 5.59 -9.13
CA GLN A 36 19.22 6.85 -9.24
C GLN A 36 20.60 6.63 -9.88
N ALA A 37 21.17 7.70 -10.45
CA ALA A 37 22.42 7.63 -11.23
C ALA A 37 23.68 7.30 -10.40
N ASP A 38 23.63 7.51 -9.09
CA ASP A 38 24.66 7.15 -8.12
C ASP A 38 24.70 5.64 -7.84
N ASN A 39 23.62 4.90 -8.15
CA ASN A 39 23.53 3.47 -7.96
C ASN A 39 24.52 2.71 -8.86
N ILE A 40 25.21 1.71 -8.31
CA ILE A 40 26.17 0.88 -9.05
C ILE A 40 25.50 0.19 -10.25
N GLY A 41 24.30 -0.36 -10.06
CA GLY A 41 23.53 -1.04 -11.11
C GLY A 41 23.15 -0.08 -12.24
N HIS A 42 22.73 1.14 -11.93
CA HIS A 42 22.45 2.17 -12.95
C HIS A 42 23.68 2.41 -13.83
N ARG A 43 24.85 2.66 -13.21
CA ARG A 43 26.09 2.93 -13.95
C ARG A 43 26.53 1.75 -14.81
N LEU A 44 26.35 0.52 -14.33
CA LEU A 44 26.67 -0.68 -15.10
C LEU A 44 25.75 -0.83 -16.31
N LEU A 45 24.44 -0.67 -16.12
CA LEU A 45 23.47 -0.71 -17.22
C LEU A 45 23.75 0.39 -18.26
N SER A 46 24.02 1.63 -17.82
CA SER A 46 24.38 2.72 -18.72
C SER A 46 25.64 2.43 -19.53
N LYS A 47 26.67 1.82 -18.93
CA LYS A 47 27.89 1.41 -19.64
C LYS A 47 27.64 0.30 -20.66
N MET A 48 26.63 -0.53 -20.44
CA MET A 48 26.17 -1.55 -21.39
C MET A 48 25.23 -0.98 -22.47
N GLY A 49 25.02 0.35 -22.50
CA GLY A 49 24.23 1.04 -23.52
C GLY A 49 22.75 1.20 -23.20
N TRP A 50 22.29 0.76 -22.01
CA TRP A 50 20.93 1.03 -21.55
C TRP A 50 20.75 2.49 -21.15
N LYS A 51 19.57 3.07 -21.41
CA LYS A 51 19.24 4.45 -21.03
C LYS A 51 18.03 4.45 -20.10
N GLU A 52 18.00 5.41 -19.18
CA GLU A 52 16.86 5.57 -18.28
C GLU A 52 15.54 5.71 -19.07
N GLY A 53 14.53 4.94 -18.66
CA GLY A 53 13.22 4.90 -19.33
C GLY A 53 13.15 3.96 -20.53
N GLU A 54 14.25 3.38 -21.01
CA GLU A 54 14.22 2.37 -22.07
C GLU A 54 13.96 0.96 -21.51
N GLY A 55 13.21 0.15 -22.26
CA GLY A 55 13.03 -1.27 -21.96
C GLY A 55 14.30 -2.06 -22.27
N LEU A 56 14.46 -3.20 -21.60
CA LEU A 56 15.56 -4.14 -21.90
C LEU A 56 15.25 -5.01 -23.13
N GLY A 57 16.27 -5.70 -23.63
CA GLY A 57 16.18 -6.57 -24.81
C GLY A 57 16.70 -5.92 -26.09
N SER A 58 16.88 -6.71 -27.16
CA SER A 58 17.44 -6.24 -28.44
C SER A 58 16.61 -5.14 -29.11
N SER A 59 15.28 -5.24 -28.99
CA SER A 59 14.32 -4.25 -29.50
C SER A 59 13.98 -3.14 -28.50
N LYS A 60 14.57 -3.15 -27.30
CA LYS A 60 14.24 -2.23 -26.20
C LYS A 60 12.76 -2.19 -25.80
N SER A 61 12.01 -3.24 -26.12
CA SER A 61 10.56 -3.35 -25.88
C SER A 61 10.22 -4.11 -24.59
N GLY A 62 11.22 -4.41 -23.76
CA GLY A 62 11.02 -5.00 -22.45
C GLY A 62 10.25 -4.07 -21.51
N ILE A 63 9.76 -4.64 -20.41
CA ILE A 63 9.02 -3.91 -19.37
C ILE A 63 9.90 -2.83 -18.75
N VAL A 64 9.43 -1.58 -18.77
CA VAL A 64 10.16 -0.39 -18.26
C VAL A 64 9.92 -0.11 -16.78
N ALA A 65 8.75 -0.49 -16.26
CA ALA A 65 8.34 -0.27 -14.89
C ALA A 65 8.16 -1.62 -14.18
N PRO A 66 8.67 -1.80 -12.95
CA PRO A 66 8.46 -3.04 -12.21
C PRO A 66 6.98 -3.41 -12.10
N ILE A 67 6.68 -4.70 -12.21
CA ILE A 67 5.32 -5.21 -11.96
C ILE A 67 5.11 -5.25 -10.45
N MET A 68 3.99 -4.68 -9.99
CA MET A 68 3.59 -4.80 -8.59
C MET A 68 3.09 -6.22 -8.33
N ALA A 69 3.66 -6.89 -7.32
CA ALA A 69 3.29 -8.26 -6.95
C ALA A 69 1.90 -8.40 -6.30
N GLY A 70 1.15 -7.30 -6.15
CA GLY A 70 -0.10 -7.25 -5.41
C GLY A 70 0.11 -7.32 -3.89
N ASP A 71 -0.99 -7.31 -3.15
CA ASP A 71 -0.96 -7.50 -1.70
C ASP A 71 -0.62 -8.95 -1.32
N VAL A 72 0.30 -9.11 -0.38
CA VAL A 72 0.59 -10.42 0.20
C VAL A 72 -0.60 -10.83 1.04
N LYS A 73 -1.21 -11.98 0.71
CA LYS A 73 -2.33 -12.54 1.47
C LYS A 73 -1.91 -12.85 2.91
N LYS A 74 -2.53 -12.18 3.87
CA LYS A 74 -2.32 -12.42 5.32
C LYS A 74 -3.50 -13.10 5.99
N ASP A 75 -4.61 -13.28 5.28
CA ASP A 75 -5.86 -13.84 5.79
C ASP A 75 -6.16 -15.22 5.18
N ASN A 76 -7.31 -15.77 5.57
CA ASN A 76 -7.84 -17.04 5.08
C ASN A 76 -9.04 -16.85 4.13
N LEU A 77 -9.25 -15.64 3.60
CA LEU A 77 -10.38 -15.36 2.73
C LEU A 77 -10.22 -16.05 1.37
N GLY A 78 -11.35 -16.33 0.71
CA GLY A 78 -11.37 -16.86 -0.66
C GLY A 78 -10.89 -15.81 -1.67
N VAL A 79 -10.46 -16.26 -2.85
CA VAL A 79 -10.14 -15.33 -3.96
C VAL A 79 -11.40 -14.56 -4.34
N GLY A 80 -11.31 -13.22 -4.42
CA GLY A 80 -12.42 -12.33 -4.74
C GLY A 80 -13.32 -11.97 -3.55
N ALA A 81 -13.05 -12.48 -2.35
CA ALA A 81 -13.74 -12.03 -1.15
C ALA A 81 -13.24 -10.63 -0.76
N GLN A 82 -14.16 -9.71 -0.48
CA GLN A 82 -13.83 -8.42 0.12
C GLN A 82 -13.79 -8.54 1.64
N ALA A 83 -12.77 -7.96 2.27
CA ALA A 83 -12.75 -7.83 3.71
C ALA A 83 -13.78 -6.76 4.14
N PRO A 84 -14.66 -7.04 5.12
CA PRO A 84 -15.73 -6.10 5.50
C PRO A 84 -15.23 -4.75 6.04
N GLY A 85 -13.96 -4.69 6.48
CA GLY A 85 -13.32 -3.47 6.96
C GLY A 85 -12.44 -2.74 5.94
N GLU A 86 -12.37 -3.21 4.69
CA GLU A 86 -11.58 -2.58 3.65
C GLU A 86 -12.30 -1.35 3.09
N VAL A 87 -11.60 -0.22 3.02
CA VAL A 87 -12.13 1.03 2.47
C VAL A 87 -12.02 1.02 0.97
N THR A 88 -13.08 1.44 0.29
CA THR A 88 -13.08 1.66 -1.15
C THR A 88 -13.25 3.15 -1.45
N PRO A 89 -12.75 3.64 -2.59
CA PRO A 89 -12.95 5.02 -3.01
C PRO A 89 -14.42 5.41 -3.20
N ASP A 90 -15.30 4.43 -3.42
CA ASP A 90 -16.74 4.60 -3.60
C ASP A 90 -17.54 4.61 -2.28
N ASP A 91 -16.89 4.35 -1.13
CA ASP A 91 -17.55 4.42 0.17
C ASP A 91 -17.98 5.85 0.49
N ASP A 92 -19.21 6.01 0.97
CA ASP A 92 -19.68 7.28 1.50
C ASP A 92 -18.98 7.64 2.84
N ILE A 93 -19.20 8.87 3.30
CA ILE A 93 -18.57 9.38 4.54
C ILE A 93 -18.95 8.50 5.76
N TYR A 94 -20.16 7.95 5.79
CA TYR A 94 -20.65 7.14 6.90
C TYR A 94 -20.00 5.74 6.91
N GLU A 95 -19.89 5.10 5.76
CA GLU A 95 -19.20 3.81 5.60
C GLU A 95 -17.71 3.94 5.90
N GLN A 96 -17.05 5.01 5.44
CA GLN A 96 -15.66 5.31 5.81
C GLN A 96 -15.51 5.46 7.33
N TYR A 97 -16.40 6.22 7.97
CA TYR A 97 -16.39 6.37 9.43
C TYR A 97 -16.56 5.03 10.16
N LYS A 98 -17.52 4.21 9.72
CA LYS A 98 -17.79 2.88 10.29
C LYS A 98 -16.60 1.94 10.12
N LYS A 99 -15.97 1.90 8.94
CA LYS A 99 -14.77 1.09 8.67
C LYS A 99 -13.57 1.56 9.50
N ARG A 100 -13.39 2.88 9.68
CA ARG A 100 -12.37 3.44 10.59
C ARG A 100 -12.61 3.01 12.03
N MET A 101 -13.86 3.04 12.50
CA MET A 101 -14.22 2.55 13.83
C MET A 101 -13.94 1.04 13.97
N MET A 102 -14.28 0.23 12.97
CA MET A 102 -13.94 -1.20 12.94
C MET A 102 -12.43 -1.45 13.04
N LEU A 103 -11.62 -0.66 12.34
CA LEU A 103 -10.16 -0.72 12.44
C LEU A 103 -9.69 -0.46 13.88
N GLY A 104 -10.26 0.54 14.56
CA GLY A 104 -9.95 0.85 15.94
C GLY A 104 -10.29 -0.26 16.94
N TYR A 105 -11.35 -1.04 16.69
CA TYR A 105 -11.68 -2.19 17.53
C TYR A 105 -10.65 -3.32 17.42
N ARG A 106 -9.99 -3.50 16.27
CA ARG A 106 -8.95 -4.52 16.07
C ARG A 106 -7.77 -4.33 17.01
N TYR A 107 -7.38 -3.07 17.26
CA TYR A 107 -6.22 -2.72 18.10
C TYR A 107 -6.59 -2.35 19.54
N ARG A 108 -7.89 -2.32 19.86
CA ARG A 108 -8.34 -2.03 21.22
C ARG A 108 -7.97 -3.19 22.15
N PRO A 109 -7.30 -2.93 23.28
CA PRO A 109 -7.03 -3.96 24.28
C PRO A 109 -8.32 -4.61 24.76
N ASN A 110 -8.32 -5.95 24.84
CA ASN A 110 -9.47 -6.69 25.38
C ASN A 110 -9.59 -6.39 26.89
N PRO A 111 -10.74 -5.85 27.37
CA PRO A 111 -10.93 -5.55 28.78
C PRO A 111 -10.89 -6.78 29.70
N LEU A 112 -11.03 -7.99 29.14
CA LEU A 112 -10.90 -9.27 29.84
C LEU A 112 -9.46 -9.84 29.80
N ASN A 113 -8.49 -9.08 29.28
CA ASN A 113 -7.08 -9.45 29.14
C ASN A 113 -6.84 -10.82 28.47
N ASN A 114 -7.76 -11.24 27.58
CA ASN A 114 -7.66 -12.52 26.89
C ASN A 114 -6.93 -12.34 25.54
N PRO A 115 -5.68 -12.84 25.40
CA PRO A 115 -4.89 -12.68 24.19
C PRO A 115 -5.43 -13.46 22.98
N ARG A 116 -6.41 -14.37 23.19
CA ARG A 116 -6.99 -15.22 22.14
C ARG A 116 -8.27 -14.64 21.50
N LYS A 117 -8.79 -13.52 22.03
CA LYS A 117 -9.95 -12.84 21.49
C LYS A 117 -9.63 -11.35 21.33
N ALA A 118 -9.03 -11.00 20.18
CA ALA A 118 -9.20 -9.65 19.64
C ALA A 118 -10.70 -9.44 19.38
N TYR A 119 -11.16 -8.18 19.27
CA TYR A 119 -12.59 -7.92 19.14
C TYR A 119 -13.26 -8.62 17.94
N TYR A 120 -12.51 -9.06 16.93
CA TYR A 120 -12.88 -10.02 15.88
C TYR A 120 -11.61 -10.68 15.32
#